data_AF-A0A7V7ZIR6-F1
#
_entry.id   AF-A0A7V7ZIR6-F1
#
_cell.length_a   1.000
_cell.length_b   1.000
_cell.length_c   1.000
_cell.angle_alpha   90.00
_cell.angle_beta   90.00
_cell.angle_gamma   90.00
#
_symmetry.space_group_name_H-M   'P 1'
#
loop_
_entity.id
_entity.type
_entity.pdbx_description
1 polymer ?
#
loop_
_entity_poly.entity_id
_entity_poly.type
_entity_poly.pdbx_seq_one_letter_code
_entity_poly.pdbx_strand_id
1 'polypeptide(L)'
;MRERLRDYELMIVISPLRSSEEDVNATITRIQQSLGSVGGELTSSDFSAPWGRRKLAYSIRRYAEGEASRRSFTEGFYVLIRFTLATAQITEFERQLKLNDAVIRYLITLVDQRGQQPISDGSDLEPQTEGGEQGGQDEE
;
A
#
# COMPACT_ATOMS: atom_id res chain seq x y z
N MET A 1 -31.36 5.53 1.60
CA MET A 1 -30.35 4.46 1.65
C MET A 1 -29.52 4.68 2.91
N ARG A 2 -29.33 3.66 3.77
CA ARG A 2 -28.35 3.78 4.86
C ARG A 2 -26.95 3.84 4.24
N GLU A 3 -26.23 4.90 4.56
CA GLU A 3 -24.83 5.05 4.17
C GLU A 3 -24.02 4.01 4.97
N ARG A 4 -23.54 2.97 4.29
CA ARG A 4 -22.75 1.90 4.91
C ARG A 4 -21.30 2.11 4.55
N LEU A 5 -20.46 2.25 5.58
CA LEU A 5 -19.01 2.19 5.44
C LEU A 5 -18.61 0.80 4.93
N ARG A 6 -17.70 0.77 3.97
CA ARG A 6 -17.15 -0.45 3.38
C ARG A 6 -15.64 -0.40 3.42
N ASP A 7 -15.04 -1.57 3.49
CA ASP A 7 -13.59 -1.74 3.46
C ASP A 7 -13.12 -1.79 2.00
N TYR A 8 -12.13 -0.97 1.70
CA TYR A 8 -11.50 -0.91 0.39
C TYR A 8 -10.01 -1.13 0.51
N GLU A 9 -9.44 -1.62 -0.58
CA GLU A 9 -8.01 -1.73 -0.78
C GLU A 9 -7.62 -0.88 -1.99
N LEU A 10 -6.69 0.04 -1.78
CA LEU A 10 -6.11 0.92 -2.77
C LEU A 10 -4.67 0.49 -3.01
N MET A 11 -4.39 0.02 -4.22
CA MET A 11 -3.03 -0.15 -4.69
C MET A 11 -2.66 1.05 -5.55
N ILE A 12 -1.61 1.77 -5.18
CA ILE A 12 -1.05 2.87 -5.98
C ILE A 12 0.32 2.52 -6.50
N VAL A 13 0.63 3.08 -7.66
CA VAL A 13 1.97 3.12 -8.23
C VAL A 13 2.41 4.57 -8.24
N ILE A 14 3.44 4.87 -7.45
CA ILE A 14 4.07 6.19 -7.36
C ILE A 14 5.15 6.29 -8.44
N SER A 15 5.29 7.48 -9.02
CA SER A 15 6.33 7.81 -9.98
C SER A 15 7.72 7.46 -9.45
N PRO A 16 8.62 6.88 -10.26
CA PRO A 16 10.01 6.62 -9.86
C PRO A 16 10.78 7.92 -9.54
N LEU A 17 10.29 9.07 -10.02
CA LEU A 17 10.87 10.38 -9.69
C LEU A 17 10.62 10.80 -8.23
N ARG A 18 9.63 10.19 -7.57
CA ARG A 18 9.20 10.44 -6.17
C ARG A 18 9.28 9.15 -5.36
N SER A 19 10.43 8.48 -5.42
CA SER A 19 10.62 7.15 -4.84
C SER A 19 11.66 7.10 -3.73
N SER A 20 12.06 8.26 -3.20
CA SER A 20 12.70 8.31 -1.89
C SER A 20 11.68 7.95 -0.81
N GLU A 21 12.13 7.43 0.32
CA GLU A 21 11.25 7.07 1.43
C GLU A 21 10.48 8.28 1.99
N GLU A 22 11.12 9.46 2.02
CA GLU A 22 10.50 10.71 2.42
C GLU A 22 9.38 11.13 1.44
N ASP A 23 9.63 11.08 0.12
CA ASP A 23 8.62 11.40 -0.90
C ASP A 23 7.42 10.44 -0.85
N VAL A 24 7.69 9.16 -0.63
CA VAL A 24 6.65 8.12 -0.52
C VAL A 24 5.77 8.40 0.70
N ASN A 25 6.38 8.63 1.87
CA ASN A 25 5.65 8.98 3.08
C ASN A 25 4.83 10.27 2.90
N ALA A 26 5.40 11.30 2.30
CA ALA A 26 4.68 12.55 2.00
C ALA A 26 3.46 12.31 1.08
N THR A 27 3.61 11.42 0.08
CA THR A 27 2.51 11.03 -0.81
C THR A 27 1.42 10.29 -0.06
N ILE A 28 1.78 9.36 0.83
CA ILE A 28 0.83 8.63 1.68
C ILE A 28 0.08 9.58 2.61
N THR A 29 0.78 10.50 3.29
CA THR A 29 0.15 11.52 4.15
C THR A 29 -0.83 12.39 3.37
N ARG A 30 -0.49 12.79 2.14
CA ARG A 30 -1.40 13.57 1.28
C ARG A 30 -2.65 12.78 0.90
N ILE A 31 -2.50 11.49 0.62
CA ILE A 31 -3.63 10.59 0.35
C ILE A 31 -4.49 10.41 1.61
N GLN A 32 -3.88 10.27 2.78
CA GLN A 32 -4.59 10.18 4.05
C GLN A 32 -5.39 11.45 4.36
N GLN A 33 -4.84 12.63 4.10
CA GLN A 33 -5.55 13.90 4.23
C GLN A 33 -6.73 13.99 3.24
N SER A 34 -6.50 13.59 1.99
CA SER A 34 -7.52 13.52 0.95
C SER A 34 -8.68 12.60 1.37
N LEU A 35 -8.34 11.42 1.89
CA LEU A 35 -9.30 10.46 2.43
C LEU A 35 -10.08 11.01 3.63
N GLY A 36 -9.39 11.66 4.58
CA GLY A 36 -10.03 12.29 5.72
C GLY A 36 -11.00 13.42 5.33
N SER A 37 -10.68 14.15 4.26
CA SER A 37 -11.54 15.24 3.74
C SER A 37 -12.89 14.74 3.22
N VAL A 38 -12.96 13.50 2.75
CA VAL A 38 -14.18 12.86 2.25
C VAL A 38 -14.87 11.97 3.30
N GLY A 39 -14.40 12.02 4.55
CA GLY A 39 -14.97 11.26 5.68
C GLY A 39 -14.59 9.78 5.71
N GLY A 40 -13.46 9.40 5.11
CA GLY A 40 -12.91 8.05 5.22
C GLY A 40 -11.82 7.94 6.29
N GLU A 41 -11.50 6.71 6.67
CA GLU A 41 -10.47 6.41 7.67
C GLU A 41 -9.43 5.43 7.10
N LEU A 42 -8.15 5.75 7.33
CA LEU A 42 -7.04 4.88 6.96
C LEU A 42 -6.93 3.74 7.98
N THR A 43 -7.01 2.49 7.52
CA THR A 43 -6.86 1.31 8.39
C THR A 43 -5.41 0.85 8.47
N SER A 44 -4.73 0.78 7.33
CA SER A 44 -3.33 0.35 7.26
C SER A 44 -2.70 0.82 5.96
N SER A 45 -1.40 1.08 5.97
CA SER A 45 -0.59 1.35 4.79
C SER A 45 0.64 0.45 4.81
N ASP A 46 0.78 -0.38 3.79
CA ASP A 46 1.96 -1.21 3.57
C ASP A 46 2.74 -0.68 2.38
N PHE A 47 3.95 -0.21 2.66
CA PHE A 47 4.93 0.28 1.70
C PHE A 47 6.32 -0.35 1.94
N SER A 48 6.39 -1.34 2.84
CA SER A 48 7.62 -2.09 3.15
C SER A 48 7.65 -3.40 2.35
N ALA A 49 8.78 -4.12 2.40
CA ALA A 49 8.95 -5.39 1.68
C ALA A 49 7.77 -6.34 2.01
N PRO A 50 7.03 -6.88 1.02
CA PRO A 50 7.44 -7.19 -0.36
C PRO A 50 7.13 -6.12 -1.43
N TRP A 51 6.57 -4.97 -1.04
CA TRP A 51 6.17 -3.89 -1.93
C TRP A 51 7.25 -2.78 -1.94
N GLY A 52 7.53 -2.21 -3.11
CA GLY A 52 8.66 -1.31 -3.30
C GLY A 52 8.85 -0.91 -4.76
N ARG A 53 10.06 -0.50 -5.15
CA ARG A 53 10.36 -0.16 -6.55
C ARG A 53 10.40 -1.42 -7.41
N ARG A 54 9.53 -1.50 -8.43
CA ARG A 54 9.45 -2.65 -9.34
C ARG A 54 9.35 -2.19 -10.80
N LYS A 55 9.82 -3.04 -11.71
CA LYS A 55 9.66 -2.85 -13.15
C LYS A 55 8.22 -3.17 -13.56
N LEU A 56 7.61 -2.30 -14.35
CA LEU A 56 6.28 -2.46 -14.90
C LEU A 56 6.30 -3.41 -16.10
N ALA A 57 5.22 -4.16 -16.30
CA ALA A 57 5.08 -5.07 -17.44
C ALA A 57 5.05 -4.33 -18.80
N TYR A 58 4.56 -3.09 -18.80
CA TYR A 58 4.53 -2.20 -19.95
C TYR A 58 4.75 -0.76 -19.49
N SER A 59 5.13 0.12 -20.41
CA SER A 59 5.38 1.51 -20.08
C SER A 59 4.09 2.32 -19.92
N ILE A 60 4.03 3.14 -18.88
CA ILE A 60 2.89 4.01 -18.59
C ILE A 60 3.24 5.45 -18.98
N ARG A 61 2.43 6.08 -19.84
CA ARG A 61 2.59 7.50 -20.20
C ARG A 61 1.77 8.40 -19.28
N ARG A 62 2.43 9.24 -18.50
CA ARG A 62 1.80 10.18 -17.55
C ARG A 62 2.56 11.51 -17.58
N TYR A 63 1.89 12.62 -17.26
CA TYR A 63 2.58 13.89 -17.07
C TYR A 63 3.48 13.79 -15.84
N ALA A 64 4.71 14.25 -15.98
CA ALA A 64 5.61 14.43 -14.86
C ALA A 64 5.54 15.90 -14.43
N GLU A 65 5.71 16.14 -13.14
CA GLU A 65 5.75 17.50 -12.60
C GLU A 65 6.85 18.32 -13.29
N GLY A 66 6.52 19.54 -13.72
CA GLY A 66 7.45 20.43 -14.43
C GLY A 66 7.66 20.11 -15.91
N GLU A 67 7.05 19.06 -16.46
CA GLU A 67 7.14 18.71 -17.87
C GLU A 67 5.81 18.97 -18.61
N ALA A 68 5.86 19.70 -19.73
CA ALA A 68 4.69 19.93 -20.59
C ALA A 68 4.26 18.67 -21.38
N SER A 69 5.14 17.67 -21.46
CA SER A 69 4.91 16.43 -22.21
C SER A 69 4.69 15.24 -21.27
N ARG A 70 4.05 14.19 -21.80
CA ARG A 70 3.88 12.93 -21.07
C ARG A 70 5.20 12.16 -21.10
N ARG A 71 5.72 11.82 -19.93
CA ARG A 71 6.86 10.92 -19.76
C ARG A 71 6.38 9.47 -19.72
N SER A 72 7.19 8.59 -20.28
CA SER A 72 6.97 7.15 -20.27
C SER A 72 7.73 6.53 -19.09
N PHE A 73 7.01 5.91 -18.16
CA PHE A 73 7.56 5.25 -16.98
C PHE A 73 7.58 3.73 -17.18
N THR A 74 8.72 3.09 -16.90
CA THR A 74 8.91 1.63 -16.97
C THR A 74 9.07 0.97 -15.61
N GLU A 75 9.12 1.78 -14.57
CA GLU A 75 9.25 1.38 -13.17
C GLU A 75 8.34 2.27 -12.32
N GLY A 76 8.02 1.81 -11.12
CA GLY A 76 7.23 2.55 -10.15
C GLY A 76 7.34 1.95 -8.76
N PHE A 77 6.97 2.74 -7.76
CA PHE A 77 6.95 2.30 -6.37
C PHE A 77 5.53 1.92 -5.97
N TYR A 78 5.35 0.68 -5.49
CA TYR A 78 4.03 0.17 -5.13
C TYR A 78 3.74 0.43 -3.65
N VAL A 79 2.52 0.90 -3.37
CA VAL A 79 2.01 1.05 -2.01
C VAL A 79 0.60 0.47 -1.96
N LEU A 80 0.34 -0.30 -0.90
CA LEU A 80 -0.97 -0.85 -0.60
C LEU A 80 -1.58 -0.12 0.59
N ILE A 81 -2.81 0.35 0.43
CA ILE A 81 -3.54 1.11 1.44
C ILE A 81 -4.88 0.45 1.69
N ARG A 82 -5.19 0.14 2.93
CA ARG A 82 -6.51 -0.33 3.38
C ARG A 82 -7.22 0.81 4.07
N PHE A 83 -8.47 1.05 3.70
CA PHE A 83 -9.25 2.16 4.24
C PHE A 83 -10.74 1.85 4.25
N THR A 84 -11.47 2.59 5.08
CA THR A 84 -12.93 2.54 5.12
C THR A 84 -13.50 3.82 4.53
N LEU A 85 -14.56 3.69 3.72
CA LEU A 85 -15.22 4.84 3.12
C LEU A 85 -16.69 4.56 2.82
N ALA A 86 -17.51 5.61 2.82
CA ALA A 86 -18.87 5.55 2.32
C ALA A 86 -18.89 5.39 0.79
N THR A 87 -19.75 4.52 0.27
CA THR A 87 -19.85 4.27 -1.19
C THR A 87 -20.15 5.54 -1.98
N ALA A 88 -20.87 6.52 -1.42
CA ALA A 88 -21.18 7.78 -2.08
C ALA A 88 -19.93 8.65 -2.33
N GLN A 89 -18.90 8.51 -1.49
CA GLN A 89 -17.71 9.36 -1.50
C GLN A 89 -16.56 8.81 -2.36
N ILE A 90 -16.69 7.58 -2.87
CA ILE A 90 -15.61 6.92 -3.61
C ILE A 90 -15.22 7.67 -4.89
N THR A 91 -16.21 8.23 -5.60
CA THR A 91 -15.99 8.98 -6.84
C THR A 91 -15.18 10.25 -6.59
N GLU A 92 -15.44 10.91 -5.45
CA GLU A 92 -14.71 12.12 -5.08
C GLU A 92 -13.27 11.78 -4.66
N PHE A 93 -13.08 10.70 -3.91
CA PHE A 93 -11.74 10.21 -3.57
C PHE A 93 -10.94 9.83 -4.82
N GLU A 94 -11.54 9.13 -5.79
CA GLU A 94 -10.90 8.84 -7.08
C GLU A 94 -10.51 10.10 -7.84
N ARG A 95 -11.34 11.16 -7.79
CA ARG A 95 -11.02 12.45 -8.43
C ARG A 95 -9.77 13.06 -7.80
N GLN A 96 -9.64 13.03 -6.48
CA GLN A 96 -8.48 13.54 -5.77
C GLN A 96 -7.21 12.73 -6.11
N LEU A 97 -7.30 11.40 -6.21
CA LEU A 97 -6.20 10.55 -6.66
C LEU A 97 -5.77 10.85 -8.10
N LYS A 98 -6.72 11.11 -9.01
CA LYS A 98 -6.41 11.46 -10.41
C LYS A 98 -5.65 12.78 -10.54
N LEU A 99 -5.89 13.72 -9.64
CA LEU A 99 -5.22 15.03 -9.58
C LEU A 99 -3.85 14.98 -8.91
N ASN A 100 -3.51 13.86 -8.26
CA ASN A 100 -2.19 13.70 -7.68
C ASN A 100 -1.18 13.29 -8.76
N ASP A 101 -0.26 14.19 -9.10
CA ASP A 101 0.76 13.97 -10.12
C ASP A 101 1.81 12.93 -9.71
N ALA A 102 1.99 12.68 -8.41
CA ALA A 102 2.88 11.64 -7.92
C ALA A 102 2.37 10.23 -8.26
N VAL A 103 1.05 10.06 -8.43
CA VAL A 103 0.40 8.78 -8.69
C VAL A 103 0.28 8.56 -10.20
N ILE A 104 0.99 7.55 -10.71
CA ILE A 104 0.96 7.21 -12.15
C ILE A 104 -0.15 6.20 -12.48
N ARG A 105 -0.55 5.38 -11.49
CA ARG A 105 -1.62 4.39 -11.60
C ARG A 105 -2.20 4.14 -10.22
N TYR A 106 -3.50 3.89 -10.15
CA TYR A 106 -4.18 3.43 -8.95
C TYR A 106 -5.19 2.34 -9.31
N LEU A 107 -5.49 1.49 -8.35
CA LEU A 107 -6.54 0.49 -8.41
C LEU A 107 -7.23 0.47 -7.05
N ILE A 108 -8.55 0.70 -7.05
CA ILE A 108 -9.38 0.54 -5.87
C ILE A 108 -10.17 -0.74 -6.01
N THR A 109 -10.17 -1.57 -4.97
CA THR A 109 -10.98 -2.78 -4.89
C THR A 109 -11.79 -2.79 -3.60
N LEU A 110 -12.98 -3.39 -3.66
CA LEU A 110 -13.81 -3.63 -2.48
C LEU A 110 -13.31 -4.92 -1.80
N VAL A 111 -13.00 -4.84 -0.52
CA VAL A 111 -12.61 -6.01 0.27
C VAL A 111 -13.88 -6.71 0.74
N ASP A 112 -14.12 -7.93 0.28
CA ASP A 112 -15.16 -8.79 0.87
C ASP A 112 -14.67 -9.33 2.23
N GLN A 113 -15.58 -9.56 3.17
CA GLN A 113 -15.28 -10.02 4.53
C GLN A 113 -14.55 -11.37 4.56
N ARG A 114 -14.58 -12.12 3.47
CA ARG A 114 -13.83 -13.39 3.29
C ARG A 114 -12.33 -13.19 2.96
N GLY A 115 -11.92 -11.97 2.58
CA GLY A 115 -10.56 -11.63 2.19
C GLY A 115 -9.70 -11.00 3.29
N GLN A 116 -10.24 -10.77 4.49
CA GLN A 116 -9.47 -10.32 5.66
C GLN A 116 -8.75 -11.53 6.28
N GLN A 117 -7.61 -11.91 5.72
CA GLN A 117 -6.59 -12.61 6.50
C GLN A 117 -5.82 -11.54 7.29
N PRO A 118 -5.73 -11.64 8.62
CA PRO A 118 -4.84 -10.78 9.38
C PRO A 118 -3.42 -11.02 8.89
N ILE A 119 -2.75 -9.96 8.46
CA ILE A 119 -1.32 -10.02 8.12
C ILE A 119 -0.62 -10.31 9.45
N SER A 120 -0.13 -11.53 9.63
CA SER A 120 0.82 -11.81 10.71
C SER A 120 2.07 -11.01 10.37
N ASP A 121 2.26 -9.87 11.03
CA ASP A 121 3.57 -9.22 11.09
C ASP A 121 4.58 -10.33 11.45
N GLY A 122 5.59 -10.52 10.61
CA GLY A 122 6.50 -11.67 10.68
C GLY A 122 7.43 -11.67 11.89
N SER A 123 6.87 -11.69 13.10
CA SER A 123 7.59 -11.78 14.38
C SER A 123 7.48 -13.15 15.06
N ASP A 124 6.73 -14.12 14.52
CA ASP A 124 6.58 -15.45 15.14
C ASP A 124 7.60 -16.48 14.62
N LEU A 125 8.88 -16.11 14.70
CA LEU A 125 9.97 -17.08 14.71
C LEU A 125 10.80 -16.83 15.96
N GLU A 126 10.27 -17.21 17.12
CA GLU A 126 11.12 -17.53 18.27
C GLU A 126 11.89 -18.82 17.92
N PRO A 127 13.24 -18.80 17.83
CA PRO A 127 13.99 -20.04 17.87
C PRO A 127 13.86 -20.58 19.30
N GLN A 128 13.13 -21.69 19.46
CA GLN A 128 13.22 -22.50 20.67
C GLN A 128 14.65 -23.05 20.76
N THR A 129 15.51 -22.32 21.46
CA THR A 129 16.75 -22.86 22.00
C THR A 129 16.36 -23.77 23.15
N GLU A 130 16.17 -25.06 22.89
CA GLU A 130 16.15 -26.08 23.94
C GLU A 130 17.57 -26.21 24.50
N GLY A 131 17.80 -25.56 25.64
CA GLY A 131 18.94 -25.80 26.49
C GLY A 131 18.68 -26.98 27.42
N GLY A 132 19.40 -28.09 27.15
CA GLY A 132 20.05 -28.93 28.15
C GLY A 132 19.21 -29.88 29.00
N GLU A 133 19.56 -31.17 28.99
CA GLU A 133 20.04 -31.86 30.20
C GLU A 133 20.77 -33.16 29.86
N GLN A 134 21.72 -33.48 30.74
CA GLN A 134 22.77 -34.49 30.65
C GLN A 134 22.25 -35.91 31.00
N GLY A 135 22.97 -36.95 30.55
CA GLY A 135 23.09 -38.20 31.31
C GLY A 135 23.18 -39.50 30.50
N GLY A 136 24.22 -40.30 30.79
CA GLY A 136 24.36 -41.74 30.43
C GLY A 136 25.42 -41.99 29.35
N GLN A 137 26.69 -42.30 29.64
CA GLN A 137 27.19 -43.61 30.10
C GLN A 137 26.64 -44.79 29.29
N ASP A 138 27.47 -45.37 28.39
CA ASP A 138 28.01 -46.73 28.51
C ASP A 138 28.45 -47.31 27.14
N GLU A 139 29.68 -47.86 27.13
CA GLU A 139 30.19 -49.06 26.41
C GLU A 139 30.19 -49.04 24.85
N GLU A 140 31.23 -49.41 24.10
CA GLU A 140 32.34 -50.38 24.25
C GLU A 140 33.52 -49.97 23.32
#